data_AF-A0A3D0NQT9-F1
#
_entry.id   AF-A0A3D0NQT9-F1
#
_cell.length_a   1.000
_cell.length_b   1.000
_cell.length_c   1.000
_cell.angle_alpha   90.00
_cell.angle_beta   90.00
_cell.angle_gamma   90.00
#
_symmetry.space_group_name_H-M   'P 1'
#
loop_
_entity.id
_entity.type
_entity.pdbx_description
1 polymer ?
#
loop_
_entity_poly.entity_id
_entity_poly.type
_entity_poly.pdbx_seq_one_letter_code
_entity_poly.pdbx_strand_id
1 'polypeptide(L)'
;MQWAEHLKTINHHKKLVMELCFKVGLYRQGLLHDLSKYHPVEFLVGAKYYQGNRSPNAAEREQKGYSTAWLHHKGRNKHHLEYWIDYGLEGDHAMTGMKMPVRYVVEMFCDRVAASKNYRGAAYTDADAYEYYEHSKDHYLIHPETARLLVFLLKMLRDNGEEKTLLYIKYKILKHR
;
A
#
# COMPACT_ATOMS: atom_id res chain seq x y z
N MET A 1 1.10 -3.20 -26.30
CA MET A 1 1.59 -1.82 -26.04
C MET A 1 1.80 -1.65 -24.55
N GLN A 2 2.87 -0.97 -24.11
CA GLN A 2 3.22 -0.84 -22.69
C GLN A 2 2.07 -0.27 -21.82
N TRP A 3 1.27 0.66 -22.35
CA TRP A 3 0.10 1.21 -21.65
C TRP A 3 -0.99 0.19 -21.36
N ALA A 4 -1.20 -0.81 -22.24
CA ALA A 4 -2.26 -1.80 -22.09
C ALA A 4 -1.90 -2.81 -20.99
N GLU A 5 -0.64 -3.23 -20.94
CA GLU A 5 -0.14 -4.09 -19.87
C GLU A 5 -0.11 -3.34 -18.53
N HIS A 6 0.29 -2.06 -18.53
CA HIS A 6 0.17 -1.22 -17.34
C HIS A 6 -1.26 -1.13 -16.80
N LEU A 7 -2.23 -0.87 -17.69
CA LEU A 7 -3.65 -0.80 -17.33
C LEU A 7 -4.16 -2.13 -16.75
N LYS A 8 -3.78 -3.28 -17.34
CA LYS A 8 -4.09 -4.61 -16.80
C LYS A 8 -3.52 -4.78 -15.40
N THR A 9 -2.25 -4.42 -15.18
CA THR A 9 -1.57 -4.54 -13.88
C THR A 9 -2.27 -3.71 -12.80
N ILE A 10 -2.62 -2.44 -13.06
CA ILE A 10 -3.30 -1.60 -12.06
C ILE A 10 -4.73 -2.05 -11.78
N ASN A 11 -5.45 -2.53 -12.81
CA ASN A 11 -6.80 -3.07 -12.64
C ASN A 11 -6.80 -4.37 -11.82
N HIS A 12 -5.83 -5.25 -12.06
CA HIS A 12 -5.68 -6.49 -11.30
C HIS A 12 -5.35 -6.19 -9.83
N HIS A 13 -4.39 -5.30 -9.58
CA HIS A 13 -4.07 -4.84 -8.22
C HIS A 13 -5.29 -4.28 -7.50
N LYS A 14 -6.00 -3.33 -8.12
CA LYS A 14 -7.20 -2.72 -7.56
C LYS A 14 -8.25 -3.76 -7.20
N LYS A 15 -8.46 -4.77 -8.06
CA LYS A 15 -9.41 -5.85 -7.81
C LYS A 15 -9.03 -6.67 -6.59
N LEU A 16 -7.76 -7.06 -6.45
CA LEU A 16 -7.27 -7.79 -5.28
C LEU A 16 -7.46 -7.00 -3.98
N VAL A 17 -7.12 -5.70 -3.98
CA VAL A 17 -7.35 -4.85 -2.81
C VAL A 17 -8.83 -4.72 -2.48
N MET A 18 -9.69 -4.60 -3.49
CA MET A 18 -11.12 -4.55 -3.31
C MET A 18 -11.66 -5.82 -2.66
N GLU A 19 -11.24 -7.01 -3.12
CA GLU A 19 -11.63 -8.29 -2.54
C GLU A 19 -11.22 -8.41 -1.06
N LEU A 20 -9.97 -8.07 -0.73
CA LEU A 20 -9.48 -8.07 0.65
C LEU A 20 -10.23 -7.07 1.53
N CYS A 21 -10.43 -5.84 1.05
CA CYS A 21 -11.20 -4.82 1.75
C CYS A 21 -12.63 -5.26 2.01
N PHE A 22 -13.28 -5.94 1.06
CA PHE A 22 -14.66 -6.40 1.22
C PHE A 22 -14.77 -7.50 2.27
N LYS A 23 -13.81 -8.44 2.30
CA LYS A 23 -13.75 -9.49 3.34
C LYS A 23 -13.72 -8.90 4.75
N VAL A 24 -13.10 -7.74 4.94
CA VAL A 24 -13.01 -7.05 6.25
C VAL A 24 -14.06 -5.96 6.47
N GLY A 25 -14.96 -5.72 5.52
CA GLY A 25 -16.05 -4.73 5.62
C GLY A 25 -15.68 -3.28 5.23
N LEU A 26 -14.53 -3.06 4.60
CA LEU A 26 -14.08 -1.76 4.10
C LEU A 26 -14.52 -1.51 2.65
N TYR A 27 -15.83 -1.59 2.38
CA TYR A 27 -16.36 -1.50 1.00
C TYR A 27 -15.99 -0.20 0.29
N ARG A 28 -16.10 0.94 0.98
CA ARG A 28 -15.75 2.25 0.41
C ARG A 28 -14.27 2.34 0.05
N GLN A 29 -13.38 1.81 0.89
CA GLN A 29 -11.94 1.79 0.62
C GLN A 29 -11.65 0.93 -0.60
N GLY A 30 -12.18 -0.29 -0.66
CA GLY A 30 -11.96 -1.18 -1.83
C GLY A 30 -12.44 -0.58 -3.15
N LEU A 31 -13.58 0.12 -3.14
CA LEU A 31 -14.11 0.79 -4.34
C LEU A 31 -13.24 1.98 -4.77
N LEU A 32 -12.78 2.79 -3.82
CA LEU A 32 -12.05 4.04 -4.09
C LEU A 32 -10.53 3.88 -4.10
N HIS A 33 -10.02 2.70 -3.80
CA HIS A 33 -8.60 2.40 -3.76
C HIS A 33 -7.93 2.77 -5.09
N ASP A 34 -6.87 3.56 -5.02
CA ASP A 34 -5.97 3.88 -6.12
C ASP A 34 -6.62 4.50 -7.37
N LEU A 35 -7.77 5.17 -7.23
CA LEU A 35 -8.40 5.85 -8.37
C LEU A 35 -7.52 6.94 -9.00
N SER A 36 -6.52 7.45 -8.27
CA SER A 36 -5.56 8.40 -8.81
C SER A 36 -4.65 7.80 -9.90
N LYS A 37 -4.48 6.45 -9.94
CA LYS A 37 -3.68 5.74 -10.96
C LYS A 37 -4.18 5.96 -12.39
N TYR A 38 -5.46 6.29 -12.54
CA TYR A 38 -6.09 6.55 -13.83
C TYR A 38 -5.95 8.02 -14.28
N HIS A 39 -5.47 8.90 -13.40
CA HIS A 39 -5.20 10.30 -13.75
C HIS A 39 -3.99 10.38 -14.68
N PRO A 40 -3.98 11.28 -15.70
CA PRO A 40 -2.89 11.34 -16.69
C PRO A 40 -1.48 11.48 -16.10
N VAL A 41 -1.36 12.20 -14.97
CA VAL A 41 -0.08 12.40 -14.24
C VAL A 41 0.52 11.07 -13.79
N GLU A 42 -0.30 10.10 -13.39
CA GLU A 42 0.17 8.77 -12.99
C GLU A 42 0.17 7.80 -14.16
N PHE A 43 -0.92 7.75 -14.93
CA PHE A 43 -1.12 6.74 -15.97
C PHE A 43 -0.10 6.86 -17.12
N LEU A 44 0.16 8.08 -17.62
CA LEU A 44 1.08 8.27 -18.75
C LEU A 44 2.52 7.94 -18.37
N VAL A 45 2.92 8.28 -17.15
CA VAL A 45 4.22 7.93 -16.58
C VAL A 45 4.30 6.41 -16.38
N GLY A 46 3.27 5.82 -15.77
CA GLY A 46 3.18 4.38 -15.57
C GLY A 46 3.28 3.59 -16.89
N ALA A 47 2.59 4.04 -17.93
CA ALA A 47 2.66 3.49 -19.27
C ALA A 47 4.04 3.62 -19.92
N LYS A 48 4.70 4.78 -19.77
CA LYS A 48 6.03 5.05 -20.34
C LYS A 48 7.14 4.19 -19.70
N TYR A 49 7.06 3.98 -18.39
CA TYR A 49 8.11 3.30 -17.61
C TYR A 49 7.80 1.83 -17.30
N TYR A 50 6.74 1.28 -17.91
CA TYR A 50 6.32 -0.09 -17.66
C TYR A 50 7.35 -1.12 -18.14
N GLN A 51 7.77 -2.00 -17.23
CA GLN A 51 8.71 -3.11 -17.49
C GLN A 51 8.13 -4.50 -17.18
N GLY A 52 6.99 -4.58 -16.48
CA GLY A 52 6.33 -5.84 -16.12
C GLY A 52 6.89 -6.57 -14.90
N ASN A 53 8.09 -6.24 -14.41
CA ASN A 53 8.73 -6.91 -13.27
C ASN A 53 8.87 -6.05 -12.01
N ARG A 54 8.60 -4.74 -12.10
CA ARG A 54 8.69 -3.80 -10.98
C ARG A 54 7.82 -2.57 -11.21
N SER A 55 7.67 -1.75 -10.17
CA SER A 55 6.91 -0.50 -10.25
C SER A 55 7.52 0.46 -11.29
N PRO A 56 6.71 1.02 -12.22
CA PRO A 56 7.17 2.07 -13.15
C PRO A 56 7.77 3.29 -12.44
N ASN A 57 7.34 3.56 -11.20
CA ASN A 57 7.85 4.66 -10.38
C ASN A 57 9.33 4.49 -10.01
N ALA A 58 9.81 3.25 -9.89
CA ALA A 58 11.23 2.98 -9.60
C ALA A 58 12.11 3.42 -10.78
N ALA A 59 11.68 3.11 -12.00
CA ALA A 59 12.40 3.47 -13.21
C ALA A 59 12.40 4.98 -13.46
N GLU A 60 11.28 5.65 -13.20
CA GLU A 60 11.24 7.11 -13.27
C GLU A 60 12.21 7.73 -12.25
N ARG A 61 12.25 7.18 -11.03
CA ARG A 61 13.15 7.63 -9.96
C ARG A 61 14.62 7.45 -10.33
N GLU A 62 14.99 6.33 -10.96
CA GLU A 62 16.35 6.10 -11.43
C GLU A 62 16.75 7.10 -12.53
N GLN A 63 15.83 7.46 -13.42
CA GLN A 63 16.13 8.42 -14.49
C GLN A 63 16.17 9.87 -14.00
N LYS A 64 15.26 10.28 -13.13
CA LYS A 64 15.05 11.69 -12.76
C LYS A 64 15.53 12.07 -11.36
N GLY A 65 15.84 11.09 -10.51
CA GLY A 65 16.03 11.27 -9.07
C GLY A 65 14.73 11.30 -8.25
N TYR A 66 13.56 11.30 -8.89
CA TYR A 66 12.25 11.31 -8.24
C TYR A 66 11.17 10.71 -9.15
N SER A 67 10.00 10.39 -8.60
CA SER A 67 8.85 9.94 -9.40
C SER A 67 7.68 10.90 -9.27
N THR A 68 7.29 11.53 -10.38
CA THR A 68 6.12 12.43 -10.46
C THR A 68 4.83 11.68 -10.16
N ALA A 69 4.70 10.46 -10.70
CA ALA A 69 3.58 9.59 -10.44
C ALA A 69 3.49 9.21 -8.95
N TRP A 70 4.59 8.81 -8.31
CA TRP A 70 4.59 8.49 -6.88
C TRP A 70 4.25 9.68 -5.99
N LEU A 71 4.78 10.87 -6.28
CA LEU A 71 4.47 12.09 -5.53
C LEU A 71 2.98 12.44 -5.60
N HIS A 72 2.39 12.37 -6.79
CA HIS A 72 0.95 12.60 -6.99
C HIS A 72 0.10 11.55 -6.26
N HIS A 73 0.52 10.29 -6.33
CA HIS A 73 -0.16 9.12 -5.80
C HIS A 73 -0.23 9.09 -4.28
N LYS A 74 0.94 9.16 -3.62
CA LYS A 74 1.03 9.11 -2.16
C LYS A 74 0.34 10.32 -1.50
N GLY A 75 0.27 11.45 -2.21
CA GLY A 75 -0.44 12.65 -1.75
C GLY A 75 -1.97 12.62 -1.91
N ARG A 76 -2.55 11.58 -2.53
CA ARG A 76 -4.01 11.44 -2.74
C ARG A 76 -4.61 10.19 -2.12
N ASN A 77 -3.79 9.17 -1.88
CA ASN A 77 -4.25 7.90 -1.32
C ASN A 77 -3.83 7.78 0.14
N LYS A 78 -4.83 7.89 1.01
CA LYS A 78 -4.66 7.95 2.48
C LYS A 78 -4.14 6.66 3.11
N HIS A 79 -4.06 5.56 2.39
CA HIS A 79 -3.44 4.34 2.90
C HIS A 79 -1.92 4.34 2.77
N HIS A 80 -1.31 5.27 2.03
CA HIS A 80 0.14 5.44 2.08
C HIS A 80 0.55 6.21 3.32
N LEU A 81 1.58 5.71 4.01
CA LEU A 81 2.14 6.36 5.20
C LEU A 81 2.65 7.76 4.87
N GLU A 82 3.15 8.00 3.65
CA GLU A 82 3.65 9.30 3.23
C GLU A 82 2.57 10.38 3.10
N TYR A 83 1.29 10.00 3.01
CA TYR A 83 0.18 10.95 3.10
C TYR A 83 0.12 11.61 4.48
N TRP A 84 0.61 10.91 5.50
CA TRP A 84 0.53 11.27 6.91
C TRP A 84 1.88 11.75 7.44
N ILE A 85 2.72 12.37 6.62
CA ILE A 85 3.94 13.01 7.09
C ILE A 85 3.64 14.50 7.33
N ASP A 86 3.97 14.99 8.52
CA ASP A 86 3.80 16.39 8.91
C ASP A 86 4.90 16.81 9.90
N TYR A 87 4.96 18.09 10.24
CA TYR A 87 5.91 18.61 11.22
C TYR A 87 5.59 18.10 12.64
N GLY A 88 6.62 17.57 13.30
CA GLY A 88 6.52 17.15 14.70
C GLY A 88 6.19 18.34 15.62
N LEU A 89 5.41 18.08 16.67
CA LEU A 89 5.07 19.08 17.68
C LEU A 89 6.16 19.24 18.75
N GLU A 90 7.09 18.29 18.82
CA GLU A 90 8.16 18.24 19.82
C GLU A 90 9.54 18.37 19.14
N GLY A 91 10.52 18.89 19.88
CA GLY A 91 11.91 18.97 19.41
C GLY A 91 12.15 20.04 18.35
N ASP A 92 12.89 19.68 17.30
CA ASP A 92 13.34 20.56 16.21
C ASP A 92 12.28 20.79 15.11
N HIS A 93 11.03 20.34 15.35
CA HIS A 93 9.95 20.36 14.37
C HIS A 93 10.30 19.63 13.07
N ALA A 94 11.16 18.60 13.09
CA ALA A 94 11.41 17.77 11.92
C ALA A 94 10.12 17.09 11.40
N MET A 95 10.08 16.79 10.10
CA MET A 95 9.00 15.99 9.52
C MET A 95 9.00 14.58 10.08
N THR A 96 7.83 14.12 10.52
CA THR A 96 7.63 12.79 11.11
C THR A 96 6.30 12.18 10.69
N GLY A 97 6.14 10.88 10.94
CA GLY A 97 4.90 10.15 10.63
C GLY A 97 3.80 10.43 11.67
N MET A 98 2.63 10.82 11.19
CA MET A 98 1.42 11.04 11.97
C MET A 98 0.63 9.75 12.14
N LYS A 99 -0.08 9.64 13.27
CA LYS A 99 -0.92 8.47 13.57
C LYS A 99 -2.03 8.34 12.54
N MET A 100 -2.02 7.25 11.78
CA MET A 100 -3.04 6.96 10.78
C MET A 100 -4.35 6.46 11.43
N PRO A 101 -5.52 6.88 10.93
CA PRO A 101 -6.78 6.23 11.27
C PRO A 101 -6.78 4.73 10.91
N VAL A 102 -7.30 3.89 11.79
CA VAL A 102 -7.24 2.41 11.68
C VAL A 102 -7.70 1.87 10.32
N ARG A 103 -8.75 2.44 9.69
CA ARG A 103 -9.16 2.04 8.32
C ARG A 103 -8.04 2.09 7.31
N TYR A 104 -7.20 3.12 7.36
CA TYR A 104 -6.15 3.34 6.38
C TYR A 104 -4.95 2.46 6.68
N VAL A 105 -4.74 2.07 7.94
CA VAL A 105 -3.75 1.03 8.28
C VAL A 105 -4.18 -0.33 7.73
N VAL A 106 -5.48 -0.67 7.85
CA VAL A 106 -6.02 -1.90 7.28
C VAL A 106 -6.02 -1.87 5.75
N GLU A 107 -6.38 -0.75 5.13
CA GLU A 107 -6.27 -0.57 3.68
C GLU A 107 -4.81 -0.71 3.21
N MET A 108 -3.84 -0.15 3.95
CA MET A 108 -2.40 -0.31 3.68
C MET A 108 -1.95 -1.77 3.80
N PHE A 109 -2.47 -2.51 4.77
CA PHE A 109 -2.25 -3.95 4.87
C PHE A 109 -2.78 -4.67 3.62
N CYS A 110 -4.03 -4.43 3.23
CA CYS A 110 -4.63 -5.03 2.03
C CYS A 110 -3.83 -4.69 0.76
N ASP A 111 -3.42 -3.43 0.61
CA ASP A 111 -2.59 -2.95 -0.50
C ASP A 111 -1.27 -3.72 -0.62
N ARG A 112 -0.53 -3.87 0.48
CA ARG A 112 0.74 -4.61 0.50
C ARG A 112 0.58 -6.09 0.18
N VAL A 113 -0.47 -6.72 0.69
CA VAL A 113 -0.79 -8.13 0.38
C VAL A 113 -1.12 -8.27 -1.11
N ALA A 114 -1.98 -7.40 -1.65
CA ALA A 114 -2.34 -7.42 -3.06
C ALA A 114 -1.13 -7.16 -3.98
N ALA A 115 -0.28 -6.18 -3.63
CA ALA A 115 0.94 -5.89 -4.38
C ALA A 115 1.88 -7.11 -4.38
N SER A 116 2.05 -7.76 -3.23
CA SER A 116 2.87 -8.98 -3.11
C SER A 116 2.34 -10.08 -4.01
N LYS A 117 1.03 -10.36 -3.98
CA LYS A 117 0.40 -11.34 -4.89
C LYS A 117 0.60 -11.01 -6.35
N ASN A 118 0.44 -9.73 -6.72
CA ASN A 118 0.54 -9.26 -8.09
C ASN A 118 1.97 -9.45 -8.65
N TYR A 119 3.01 -9.10 -7.88
CA TYR A 119 4.41 -9.20 -8.35
C TYR A 119 5.03 -10.59 -8.17
N ARG A 120 4.62 -11.35 -7.15
CA ARG A 120 5.19 -12.68 -6.86
C ARG A 120 4.49 -13.79 -7.66
N GLY A 121 3.22 -13.58 -8.04
CA GLY A 121 2.45 -14.56 -8.80
C GLY A 121 2.44 -15.93 -8.13
N ALA A 122 2.87 -16.96 -8.86
CA ALA A 122 2.95 -18.33 -8.34
C ALA A 122 3.96 -18.52 -7.18
N ALA A 123 4.91 -17.61 -7.00
CA ALA A 123 5.88 -17.64 -5.91
C ALA A 123 5.38 -16.94 -4.64
N TYR A 124 4.12 -16.47 -4.61
CA TYR A 124 3.57 -15.77 -3.46
C TYR A 124 3.49 -16.66 -2.22
N THR A 125 3.90 -16.11 -1.08
CA THR A 125 3.69 -16.66 0.25
C THR A 125 3.13 -15.59 1.17
N ASP A 126 2.41 -16.00 2.22
CA ASP A 126 1.87 -15.07 3.22
C ASP A 126 2.96 -14.31 4.02
N ALA A 127 4.24 -14.69 3.85
CA ALA A 127 5.38 -13.97 4.40
C ALA A 127 5.80 -12.74 3.57
N ASP A 128 5.54 -12.72 2.25
CA ASP A 128 6.13 -11.74 1.32
C ASP A 128 5.87 -10.28 1.74
N ALA A 129 4.64 -9.97 2.18
CA ALA A 129 4.28 -8.62 2.58
C ALA A 129 4.99 -8.17 3.87
N TYR A 130 5.23 -9.11 4.80
CA TYR A 130 6.01 -8.85 6.01
C TYR A 130 7.49 -8.68 5.69
N GLU A 131 8.05 -9.57 4.87
CA GLU A 131 9.45 -9.51 4.46
C GLU A 131 9.76 -8.21 3.72
N TYR A 132 8.88 -7.78 2.82
CA TYR A 132 9.03 -6.49 2.13
C TYR A 132 9.03 -5.30 3.09
N TYR A 133 8.15 -5.32 4.11
CA TYR A 133 8.14 -4.30 5.15
C TYR A 133 9.45 -4.31 5.95
N GLU A 134 9.91 -5.49 6.39
CA GLU A 134 11.10 -5.64 7.22
C GLU A 134 12.35 -5.13 6.51
N HIS A 135 12.50 -5.39 5.21
CA HIS A 135 13.61 -4.88 4.39
C HIS A 135 13.58 -3.35 4.21
N SER A 136 12.41 -2.72 4.34
CA SER A 136 12.22 -1.29 4.04
C SER A 136 12.02 -0.42 5.29
N LYS A 137 11.92 -1.03 6.47
CA LYS A 137 11.41 -0.37 7.69
C LYS A 137 12.24 0.85 8.12
N ASP A 138 13.55 0.80 7.90
CA ASP A 138 14.48 1.85 8.34
C ASP A 138 14.34 3.15 7.52
N HIS A 139 13.63 3.12 6.39
CA HIS A 139 13.37 4.29 5.55
C HIS A 139 11.99 4.91 5.78
N TYR A 140 11.14 4.33 6.62
CA TYR A 140 9.77 4.80 6.81
C TYR A 140 9.67 5.88 7.89
N LEU A 141 9.13 7.04 7.51
CA LEU A 141 8.57 8.01 8.45
C LEU A 141 7.14 7.60 8.80
N ILE A 142 7.00 6.77 9.83
CA ILE A 142 5.71 6.18 10.24
C ILE A 142 5.52 6.31 11.75
N HIS A 143 4.32 6.69 12.17
CA HIS A 143 3.99 6.80 13.59
C HIS A 143 4.15 5.43 14.30
N PRO A 144 4.74 5.36 15.51
CA PRO A 144 5.01 4.10 16.19
C PRO A 144 3.79 3.20 16.38
N GLU A 145 2.62 3.77 16.71
CA GLU A 145 1.39 2.98 16.85
C GLU A 145 0.85 2.45 15.51
N THR A 146 1.01 3.22 14.43
CA THR A 146 0.62 2.80 13.09
C THR A 146 1.52 1.65 12.63
N ALA A 147 2.83 1.78 12.83
CA ALA A 147 3.79 0.71 12.56
C ALA A 147 3.47 -0.55 13.36
N ARG A 148 3.20 -0.41 14.66
CA ARG A 148 2.85 -1.54 15.54
C ARG A 148 1.64 -2.30 15.04
N LEU A 149 0.56 -1.61 14.67
CA LEU A 149 -0.64 -2.24 14.14
C LEU A 149 -0.36 -2.91 12.79
N LEU A 150 0.32 -2.23 11.86
CA LEU A 150 0.65 -2.81 10.55
C LEU A 150 1.50 -4.08 10.71
N VAL A 151 2.57 -4.01 11.48
CA VAL A 151 3.49 -5.15 11.71
C VAL A 151 2.78 -6.31 12.39
N PHE A 152 1.91 -6.03 13.35
CA PHE A 152 1.09 -7.06 13.98
C PHE A 152 0.23 -7.81 12.95
N LEU A 153 -0.46 -7.09 12.07
CA LEU A 153 -1.29 -7.72 11.02
C LEU A 153 -0.46 -8.49 9.99
N LEU A 154 0.70 -7.95 9.58
CA LEU A 154 1.60 -8.61 8.63
C LEU A 154 2.21 -9.90 9.22
N LYS A 155 2.60 -9.89 10.50
CA LYS A 155 3.07 -11.10 11.19
C LYS A 155 1.94 -12.11 11.36
N MET A 156 0.73 -11.66 11.68
CA MET A 156 -0.44 -12.54 11.75
C MET A 156 -0.72 -13.21 10.40
N LEU A 157 -0.63 -12.47 9.29
CA LEU A 157 -0.74 -13.04 7.96
C LEU A 157 0.30 -14.15 7.73
N ARG A 158 1.57 -13.85 7.97
CA ARG A 158 2.67 -14.82 7.84
C ARG A 158 2.46 -16.07 8.68
N ASP A 159 2.07 -15.91 9.93
CA ASP A 159 2.06 -17.00 10.93
C ASP A 159 0.72 -17.76 10.97
N ASN A 160 -0.36 -17.17 10.47
CA ASN A 160 -1.71 -17.71 10.63
C ASN A 160 -2.54 -17.75 9.34
N GLY A 161 -2.03 -17.19 8.24
CA GLY A 161 -2.66 -17.17 6.94
C GLY A 161 -3.71 -16.08 6.75
N GLU A 162 -4.10 -15.86 5.50
CA GLU A 162 -5.02 -14.80 5.10
C GLU A 162 -6.38 -14.89 5.81
N GLU A 163 -7.05 -16.05 5.78
CA GLU A 163 -8.42 -16.18 6.28
C GLU A 163 -8.55 -15.78 7.75
N LYS A 164 -7.68 -16.35 8.61
CA LYS A 164 -7.67 -16.07 10.05
C LYS A 164 -7.33 -14.60 10.33
N THR A 165 -6.43 -14.01 9.55
CA THR A 165 -6.06 -12.60 9.68
C THR A 165 -7.21 -11.67 9.29
N LEU A 166 -7.89 -11.92 8.17
CA LEU A 166 -9.02 -11.10 7.73
C LEU A 166 -10.22 -11.20 8.70
N LEU A 167 -10.50 -12.39 9.24
CA LEU A 167 -11.52 -12.55 10.29
C LEU A 167 -11.18 -11.75 11.53
N TYR A 168 -9.92 -11.78 11.98
CA TYR A 168 -9.47 -10.99 13.12
C TYR A 168 -9.61 -9.49 12.85
N ILE A 169 -9.20 -9.01 11.67
CA ILE A 169 -9.37 -7.60 11.29
C ILE A 169 -10.85 -7.21 11.36
N LYS A 170 -11.74 -8.00 10.74
CA LYS A 170 -13.17 -7.72 10.69
C LYS A 170 -13.80 -7.63 12.09
N TYR A 171 -13.54 -8.62 12.94
CA TYR A 171 -14.27 -8.79 14.20
C TYR A 171 -13.59 -8.20 15.43
N LYS A 172 -12.27 -7.94 15.39
CA LYS A 172 -11.50 -7.42 16.52
C LYS A 172 -10.90 -6.04 16.28
N ILE A 173 -10.51 -5.71 15.05
CA ILE A 173 -9.93 -4.39 14.74
C ILE A 173 -11.00 -3.39 14.28
N LEU A 174 -11.88 -3.80 13.37
CA LEU A 174 -12.83 -2.89 12.73
C LEU A 174 -14.21 -2.85 13.41
N LYS A 175 -14.53 -3.80 14.30
CA LYS A 175 -15.82 -3.87 14.99
C LYS A 175 -16.02 -2.78 16.06
N HIS A 176 -14.93 -2.19 16.57
CA HIS A 176 -14.96 -1.16 17.61
C HIS A 176 -14.83 0.27 17.05
N ARG A 177 -15.46 0.54 15.91
CA ARG A 177 -15.35 1.83 15.20
C ARG A 177 -16.58 2.68 15.33
#